data_AF-A0A210PBM8-F1
#
_entry.id   AF-A0A210PBM8-F1
#
_cell.length_a   1.000
_cell.length_b   1.000
_cell.length_c   1.000
_cell.angle_alpha   90.00
_cell.angle_beta   90.00
_cell.angle_gamma   90.00
#
_symmetry.space_group_name_H-M   'P 1'
#
loop_
_entity.id
_entity.type
_entity.pdbx_description
1 polymer ?
#
loop_
_entity_poly.entity_id
_entity_poly.type
_entity_poly.pdbx_seq_one_letter_code
_entity_poly.pdbx_strand_id
1 'polypeptide(L)'
;MKQIDNNDLSTNIVEQVQKIEQEYNKKVEIYSDYSEQEFLTLDQASHEINGDIVKVVITNEKYSEFVLAHELYHIALELSDEPSISCAVTSGKPDYDGRILAIANSIFETLEHISVLKSQKADGTYTDEIKEEFLKGIEAALTPKVSLDLANMRFYRTLIMFDGIIFSEHAQDDKWKDEFPTSYKYAEKLVKIAEANDLSSAFHFRRALVNALDAYNEIILSNGYEGLGYHEFLNVTPVLSERQLRLSLNQVYQVKHSSFKNRATGKDAFVLLGINDGQSVTTLDIDPGKVTPEFYKAFYQYKIIDVFEKEGVKYLTR
;
A
#
# COMPACT_ATOMS: atom_id res chain seq x y z
N MET A 1 -1.35 8.56 -27.08
CA MET A 1 -2.11 9.27 -26.03
C MET A 1 -3.17 10.20 -26.63
N LYS A 2 -4.45 9.98 -26.32
CA LYS A 2 -5.61 10.80 -26.72
C LYS A 2 -6.43 11.15 -25.47
N GLN A 3 -6.86 12.40 -25.31
CA GLN A 3 -7.77 12.77 -24.23
C GLN A 3 -9.17 12.21 -24.51
N ILE A 4 -9.80 11.64 -23.48
CA ILE A 4 -11.18 11.14 -23.53
C ILE A 4 -12.11 12.26 -23.05
N ASP A 5 -13.19 12.50 -23.78
CA ASP A 5 -14.24 13.45 -23.36
C ASP A 5 -15.12 12.75 -22.32
N ASN A 6 -15.48 13.44 -21.24
CA ASN A 6 -16.35 12.90 -20.21
C ASN A 6 -17.73 12.48 -20.77
N ASN A 7 -18.17 13.04 -21.90
CA ASN A 7 -19.40 12.63 -22.57
C ASN A 7 -19.32 11.25 -23.23
N ASP A 8 -18.12 10.73 -23.46
CA ASP A 8 -17.88 9.40 -24.03
C ASP A 8 -17.79 8.31 -22.93
N LEU A 9 -17.86 8.71 -21.66
CA LEU A 9 -17.77 7.81 -20.51
C LEU A 9 -19.16 7.36 -20.04
N SER A 10 -19.22 6.19 -19.41
CA SER A 10 -20.42 5.70 -18.75
C SER A 10 -20.81 6.58 -17.55
N THR A 11 -22.10 6.58 -17.23
CA THR A 11 -22.66 7.45 -16.17
C THR A 11 -21.97 7.28 -14.83
N ASN A 12 -21.68 6.03 -14.43
CA ASN A 12 -21.01 5.72 -13.16
C ASN A 12 -19.58 6.29 -13.09
N ILE A 13 -18.83 6.25 -14.19
CA ILE A 13 -17.49 6.86 -14.25
C ILE A 13 -17.58 8.38 -14.13
N VAL A 14 -18.54 9.00 -14.84
CA VAL A 14 -18.75 10.45 -14.77
C VAL A 14 -19.12 10.88 -13.35
N GLU A 15 -19.97 10.13 -12.66
CA GLU A 15 -20.33 10.37 -11.26
C GLU A 15 -19.12 10.24 -10.33
N GLN A 16 -18.27 9.24 -10.54
CA GLN A 16 -17.05 9.05 -9.75
C GLN A 16 -16.04 10.20 -9.95
N VAL A 17 -15.84 10.62 -11.20
CA VAL A 17 -15.03 11.80 -11.54
C VAL A 17 -15.57 13.03 -10.81
N GLN A 18 -16.87 13.31 -10.95
CA GLN A 18 -17.50 14.47 -10.31
C GLN A 18 -17.36 14.44 -8.80
N LYS A 19 -17.47 13.26 -8.18
CA LYS A 19 -17.27 13.09 -6.75
C LYS A 19 -15.85 13.48 -6.34
N ILE A 20 -14.83 12.97 -7.04
CA ILE A 20 -13.43 13.30 -6.78
C ILE A 20 -13.19 14.82 -6.94
N GLU A 21 -13.71 15.41 -8.02
CA GLU A 21 -13.53 16.83 -8.29
C GLU A 21 -14.19 17.72 -7.22
N GLN A 22 -15.40 17.34 -6.77
CA GLN A 22 -16.17 18.11 -5.78
C GLN A 22 -15.63 17.94 -4.35
N GLU A 23 -15.32 16.72 -3.93
CA GLU A 23 -14.89 16.43 -2.55
C GLU A 23 -13.46 16.92 -2.30
N TYR A 24 -12.57 16.79 -3.28
CA TYR A 24 -11.14 17.05 -3.10
C TYR A 24 -10.65 18.33 -3.79
N ASN A 25 -11.55 19.09 -4.44
CA ASN A 25 -11.23 20.30 -5.19
C ASN A 25 -10.08 20.04 -6.21
N LYS A 26 -10.22 18.95 -6.96
CA LYS A 26 -9.31 18.54 -8.04
C LYS A 26 -10.03 18.60 -9.38
N LYS A 27 -9.28 18.56 -10.47
CA LYS A 27 -9.76 18.36 -11.83
C LYS A 27 -9.22 17.05 -12.36
N VAL A 28 -10.09 16.18 -12.85
CA VAL A 28 -9.67 14.88 -13.41
C VAL A 28 -9.58 14.99 -14.93
N GLU A 29 -8.45 14.59 -15.49
CA GLU A 29 -8.23 14.53 -16.92
C GLU A 29 -7.87 13.10 -17.34
N ILE A 30 -8.72 12.50 -18.17
CA ILE A 30 -8.59 11.09 -18.56
C ILE A 30 -8.01 11.01 -19.98
N TYR A 31 -7.01 10.14 -20.14
CA TYR A 31 -6.31 9.90 -21.40
C TYR A 31 -6.27 8.41 -21.70
N SER A 32 -6.35 8.04 -22.97
CA SER A 32 -6.06 6.69 -23.46
C SER A 32 -4.70 6.62 -24.13
N ASP A 33 -3.97 5.56 -23.83
CA ASP A 33 -2.76 5.14 -24.55
C ASP A 33 -2.83 3.63 -24.81
N TYR A 34 -3.85 3.25 -25.58
CA TYR A 34 -4.20 1.84 -25.76
C TYR A 34 -3.09 1.03 -26.40
N SER A 35 -2.89 -0.17 -25.85
CA SER A 35 -1.99 -1.20 -26.39
C SER A 35 -2.68 -2.55 -26.37
N GLU A 36 -2.21 -3.50 -27.19
CA GLU A 36 -2.68 -4.87 -27.10
C GLU A 36 -2.30 -5.46 -25.74
N GLN A 37 -3.27 -6.05 -25.06
CA GLN A 37 -3.11 -6.69 -23.75
C GLN A 37 -3.54 -8.16 -23.87
N GLU A 38 -2.68 -9.10 -23.44
CA GLU A 38 -3.00 -10.53 -23.47
C GLU A 38 -3.99 -10.92 -22.36
N PHE A 39 -3.92 -10.23 -21.22
CA PHE A 39 -4.76 -10.48 -20.05
C PHE A 39 -5.25 -9.16 -19.47
N LEU A 40 -6.34 -9.22 -18.70
CA LEU A 40 -6.74 -8.13 -17.83
C LEU A 40 -5.90 -8.16 -16.55
N THR A 41 -5.26 -7.06 -16.22
CA THR A 41 -4.43 -6.86 -15.01
C THR A 41 -4.70 -5.47 -14.42
N LEU A 42 -4.33 -5.24 -13.16
CA LEU A 42 -4.61 -3.97 -12.47
C LEU A 42 -3.61 -2.85 -12.81
N ASP A 43 -2.47 -3.18 -13.42
CA ASP A 43 -1.42 -2.22 -13.85
C ASP A 43 -1.70 -1.56 -15.22
N GLN A 44 -2.93 -1.67 -15.71
CA GLN A 44 -3.34 -1.17 -17.02
C GLN A 44 -3.96 0.24 -16.97
N ALA A 45 -4.03 0.82 -15.78
CA ALA A 45 -4.24 2.23 -15.53
C ALA A 45 -3.08 2.80 -14.70
N SER A 46 -2.93 4.12 -14.77
CA SER A 46 -2.04 4.85 -13.88
C SER A 46 -2.55 6.27 -13.72
N HIS A 47 -2.13 6.93 -12.65
CA HIS A 47 -2.42 8.33 -12.44
C HIS A 47 -1.22 9.13 -11.92
N GLU A 48 -1.31 10.45 -12.10
CA GLU A 48 -0.37 11.42 -11.56
C GLU A 48 -1.15 12.62 -11.02
N ILE A 49 -0.86 13.00 -9.77
CA ILE A 49 -1.47 14.17 -9.13
C ILE A 49 -0.48 15.32 -9.15
N ASN A 50 -0.79 16.35 -9.94
CA ASN A 50 0.04 17.55 -10.11
C ASN A 50 -0.73 18.80 -9.71
N GLY A 51 -0.50 19.27 -8.48
CA GLY A 51 -1.25 20.38 -7.92
C GLY A 51 -2.73 20.03 -7.86
N ASP A 52 -3.57 20.75 -8.62
CA ASP A 52 -5.02 20.55 -8.65
C ASP A 52 -5.50 19.64 -9.78
N ILE A 53 -4.59 19.08 -10.58
CA ILE A 53 -4.93 18.20 -11.71
C ILE A 53 -4.56 16.75 -11.36
N VAL A 54 -5.52 15.84 -11.53
CA VAL A 54 -5.31 14.40 -11.53
C VAL A 54 -5.36 13.93 -12.98
N LYS A 55 -4.22 13.50 -13.50
CA LYS A 55 -4.11 12.93 -14.84
C LYS A 55 -4.23 11.42 -14.74
N VAL A 56 -5.18 10.81 -15.45
CA VAL A 56 -5.38 9.36 -15.51
C VAL A 56 -5.06 8.87 -16.91
N VAL A 57 -4.30 7.78 -17.03
CA VAL A 57 -3.96 7.14 -18.31
C VAL A 57 -4.40 5.68 -18.27
N ILE A 58 -5.24 5.28 -19.22
CA ILE A 58 -5.67 3.88 -19.41
C ILE A 58 -5.06 3.27 -20.66
N THR A 59 -4.67 1.99 -20.57
CA THR A 59 -4.01 1.25 -21.66
C THR A 59 -4.83 0.07 -22.17
N ASN A 60 -5.82 -0.40 -21.42
CA ASN A 60 -6.73 -1.47 -21.86
C ASN A 60 -7.97 -0.87 -22.53
N GLU A 61 -8.11 -1.07 -23.85
CA GLU A 61 -9.28 -0.60 -24.60
C GLU A 61 -10.52 -1.46 -24.30
N LYS A 62 -10.36 -2.79 -24.29
CA LYS A 62 -11.45 -3.77 -24.19
C LYS A 62 -12.20 -3.68 -22.86
N TYR A 63 -11.47 -3.53 -21.76
CA TYR A 63 -12.02 -3.45 -20.41
C TYR A 63 -11.78 -2.06 -19.79
N SER A 64 -11.81 -1.02 -20.64
CA SER A 64 -11.53 0.37 -20.27
C SER A 64 -12.38 0.87 -19.11
N GLU A 65 -13.68 0.54 -19.06
CA GLU A 65 -14.57 0.95 -17.97
C GLU A 65 -14.14 0.39 -16.62
N PHE A 66 -13.83 -0.91 -16.55
CA PHE A 66 -13.37 -1.55 -15.31
C PHE A 66 -12.04 -0.96 -14.84
N VAL A 67 -11.06 -0.87 -15.75
CA VAL A 67 -9.70 -0.38 -15.45
C VAL A 67 -9.73 1.09 -15.02
N LEU A 68 -10.54 1.92 -15.66
CA LEU A 68 -10.72 3.31 -15.29
C LEU A 68 -11.43 3.48 -13.94
N ALA A 69 -12.52 2.75 -13.70
CA ALA A 69 -13.21 2.78 -12.42
C ALA A 69 -12.29 2.36 -11.27
N HIS A 70 -11.50 1.31 -11.49
CA HIS A 70 -10.53 0.78 -10.53
C HIS A 70 -9.55 1.86 -10.09
N GLU A 71 -8.92 2.53 -11.06
CA GLU A 71 -7.95 3.60 -10.80
C GLU A 71 -8.59 4.81 -10.11
N LEU A 72 -9.81 5.20 -10.51
CA LEU A 72 -10.52 6.30 -9.87
C LEU A 72 -10.87 5.98 -8.41
N TYR A 73 -11.10 4.70 -8.06
CA TYR A 73 -11.30 4.32 -6.65
C TYR A 73 -10.01 4.42 -5.85
N HIS A 74 -8.88 4.00 -6.42
CA HIS A 74 -7.56 4.21 -5.82
C HIS A 74 -7.24 5.69 -5.61
N ILE A 75 -7.49 6.54 -6.62
CA ILE A 75 -7.33 8.00 -6.49
C ILE A 75 -8.20 8.55 -5.35
N ALA A 76 -9.46 8.09 -5.25
CA ALA A 76 -10.36 8.54 -4.20
C ALA A 76 -9.87 8.11 -2.81
N LEU A 77 -9.23 6.94 -2.69
CA LEU A 77 -8.59 6.46 -1.47
C LEU A 77 -7.33 7.27 -1.12
N GLU A 78 -6.45 7.51 -2.09
CA GLU A 78 -5.22 8.31 -1.91
C GLU A 78 -5.52 9.75 -1.46
N LEU A 79 -6.56 10.37 -2.03
CA LEU A 79 -7.00 11.72 -1.67
C LEU A 79 -7.73 11.77 -0.32
N SER A 80 -8.18 10.61 0.18
CA SER A 80 -8.88 10.51 1.46
C SER A 80 -7.94 10.47 2.67
N ASP A 81 -8.55 10.31 3.84
CA ASP A 81 -7.88 10.06 5.11
C ASP A 81 -7.48 8.57 5.28
N GLU A 82 -6.98 7.93 4.22
CA GLU A 82 -6.43 6.58 4.29
C GLU A 82 -4.97 6.61 4.79
N PRO A 83 -4.55 5.65 5.65
CA PRO A 83 -3.16 5.53 6.02
C PRO A 83 -2.28 5.24 4.79
N SER A 84 -1.20 5.98 4.60
CA SER A 84 -0.21 5.70 3.55
C SER A 84 1.13 5.19 4.08
N ILE A 85 1.94 4.62 3.18
CA ILE A 85 3.34 4.26 3.38
C ILE A 85 4.24 5.36 2.82
N SER A 86 5.28 5.73 3.56
CA SER A 86 6.38 6.55 3.04
C SER A 86 7.75 6.00 3.49
N CYS A 87 8.82 6.46 2.85
CA CYS A 87 10.17 6.00 3.16
C CYS A 87 11.18 7.15 3.07
N ALA A 88 11.78 7.51 4.20
CA ALA A 88 12.82 8.55 4.29
C ALA A 88 14.20 7.98 4.69
N VAL A 89 14.33 6.65 4.72
CA VAL A 89 15.58 5.95 4.99
C VAL A 89 16.03 5.10 3.80
N THR A 90 17.28 4.65 3.82
CA THR A 90 17.89 3.82 2.76
C THR A 90 18.91 2.84 3.35
N SER A 91 19.00 1.66 2.76
CA SER A 91 20.10 0.72 3.03
C SER A 91 21.41 1.09 2.32
N GLY A 92 21.37 2.08 1.43
CA GLY A 92 22.46 2.40 0.50
C GLY A 92 22.55 1.44 -0.70
N LYS A 93 21.62 0.47 -0.83
CA LYS A 93 21.54 -0.47 -1.96
C LYS A 93 20.19 -0.30 -2.68
N PRO A 94 20.14 0.45 -3.80
CA PRO A 94 18.89 0.77 -4.49
C PRO A 94 18.01 -0.43 -4.82
N ASP A 95 18.61 -1.55 -5.28
CA ASP A 95 17.84 -2.76 -5.60
C ASP A 95 17.22 -3.41 -4.36
N TYR A 96 17.86 -3.30 -3.19
CA TYR A 96 17.31 -3.83 -1.95
C TYR A 96 16.19 -2.93 -1.44
N ASP A 97 16.41 -1.62 -1.44
CA ASP A 97 15.38 -0.63 -1.10
C ASP A 97 14.13 -0.79 -1.99
N GLY A 98 14.34 -0.89 -3.30
CA GLY A 98 13.26 -1.07 -4.28
C GLY A 98 12.47 -2.36 -4.04
N ARG A 99 13.13 -3.46 -3.66
CA ARG A 99 12.45 -4.72 -3.30
C ARG A 99 11.59 -4.58 -2.04
N ILE A 100 12.09 -3.91 -0.99
CA ILE A 100 11.31 -3.69 0.23
C ILE A 100 10.05 -2.89 -0.10
N LEU A 101 10.20 -1.80 -0.86
CA LEU A 101 9.08 -0.94 -1.25
C LEU A 101 8.09 -1.66 -2.16
N ALA A 102 8.55 -2.39 -3.18
CA ALA A 102 7.67 -3.11 -4.09
C ALA A 102 6.80 -4.16 -3.37
N ILE A 103 7.39 -4.90 -2.42
CA ILE A 103 6.63 -5.87 -1.63
C ILE A 103 5.66 -5.17 -0.69
N ALA A 104 6.10 -4.10 -0.02
CA ALA A 104 5.25 -3.35 0.88
C ALA A 104 4.04 -2.73 0.17
N ASN A 105 4.26 -2.13 -1.00
CA ASN A 105 3.20 -1.57 -1.83
C ASN A 105 2.28 -2.67 -2.37
N SER A 106 2.81 -3.82 -2.79
CA SER A 106 1.95 -4.95 -3.20
C SER A 106 1.02 -5.42 -2.07
N ILE A 107 1.51 -5.47 -0.82
CA ILE A 107 0.65 -5.80 0.33
C ILE A 107 -0.37 -4.70 0.60
N PHE A 108 0.04 -3.44 0.48
CA PHE A 108 -0.80 -2.26 0.68
C PHE A 108 -1.95 -2.21 -0.34
N GLU A 109 -1.63 -2.28 -1.63
CA GLU A 109 -2.58 -2.24 -2.74
C GLU A 109 -3.60 -3.38 -2.66
N THR A 110 -3.17 -4.60 -2.30
CA THR A 110 -4.13 -5.71 -2.08
C THR A 110 -5.11 -5.44 -0.94
N LEU A 111 -4.71 -4.69 0.10
CA LEU A 111 -5.65 -4.29 1.16
C LEU A 111 -6.62 -3.22 0.65
N GLU A 112 -6.17 -2.27 -0.17
CA GLU A 112 -7.04 -1.29 -0.84
C GLU A 112 -8.05 -1.99 -1.76
N HIS A 113 -7.63 -3.03 -2.49
CA HIS A 113 -8.48 -3.78 -3.42
C HIS A 113 -9.74 -4.35 -2.75
N ILE A 114 -9.73 -4.62 -1.45
CA ILE A 114 -10.95 -5.05 -0.75
C ILE A 114 -12.03 -3.96 -0.80
N SER A 115 -11.64 -2.70 -0.56
CA SER A 115 -12.54 -1.54 -0.63
C SER A 115 -12.88 -1.18 -2.08
N VAL A 116 -11.90 -1.23 -2.99
CA VAL A 116 -12.10 -0.96 -4.42
C VAL A 116 -13.08 -1.96 -5.02
N LEU A 117 -12.87 -3.26 -4.84
CA LEU A 117 -13.74 -4.31 -5.40
C LEU A 117 -15.15 -4.26 -4.81
N LYS A 118 -15.30 -3.92 -3.54
CA LYS A 118 -16.62 -3.68 -2.94
C LYS A 118 -17.35 -2.55 -3.67
N SER A 119 -16.64 -1.49 -4.02
CA SER A 119 -17.21 -0.33 -4.73
C SER A 119 -17.52 -0.67 -6.20
N GLN A 120 -16.61 -1.37 -6.88
CA GLN A 120 -16.80 -1.83 -8.27
C GLN A 120 -17.94 -2.87 -8.42
N LYS A 121 -18.19 -3.68 -7.37
CA LYS A 121 -19.38 -4.55 -7.32
C LYS A 121 -20.66 -3.75 -7.18
N ALA A 122 -20.62 -2.67 -6.39
CA ALA A 122 -21.80 -1.85 -6.13
C ALA A 122 -22.21 -1.01 -7.35
N ASP A 123 -21.25 -0.54 -8.15
CA ASP A 123 -21.50 0.23 -9.37
C ASP A 123 -21.63 -0.62 -10.64
N GLY A 124 -21.34 -1.93 -10.54
CA GLY A 124 -21.48 -2.89 -11.64
C GLY A 124 -20.28 -2.98 -12.59
N THR A 125 -19.17 -2.29 -12.32
CA THR A 125 -17.94 -2.39 -13.12
C THR A 125 -17.16 -3.67 -12.89
N TYR A 126 -17.38 -4.35 -11.76
CA TYR A 126 -16.88 -5.70 -11.51
C TYR A 126 -17.97 -6.74 -11.80
N THR A 127 -17.78 -7.50 -12.88
CA THR A 127 -18.72 -8.54 -13.37
C THR A 127 -18.07 -9.92 -13.38
N ASP A 128 -18.86 -10.98 -13.60
CA ASP A 128 -18.33 -12.34 -13.75
C ASP A 128 -17.36 -12.48 -14.93
N GLU A 129 -17.56 -11.73 -16.03
CA GLU A 129 -16.64 -11.70 -17.17
C GLU A 129 -15.29 -11.08 -16.79
N ILE A 130 -15.32 -9.94 -16.09
CA ILE A 130 -14.12 -9.27 -15.56
C ILE A 130 -13.37 -10.20 -14.60
N LYS A 131 -14.12 -10.88 -13.72
CA LYS A 131 -13.59 -11.87 -12.77
C LYS A 131 -12.85 -13.00 -13.49
N GLU A 132 -13.47 -13.60 -14.50
CA GLU A 132 -12.87 -14.68 -15.28
C GLU A 132 -11.61 -14.21 -16.02
N GLU A 133 -11.66 -13.04 -16.66
CA GLU A 133 -10.52 -12.55 -17.43
C GLU A 133 -9.33 -12.17 -16.56
N PHE A 134 -9.58 -11.49 -15.44
CA PHE A 134 -8.53 -11.15 -14.50
C PHE A 134 -7.85 -12.40 -13.92
N LEU A 135 -8.65 -13.44 -13.61
CA LEU A 135 -8.12 -14.71 -13.14
C LEU A 135 -7.16 -15.35 -14.15
N LYS A 136 -7.35 -15.16 -15.47
CA LYS A 136 -6.36 -15.63 -16.47
C LYS A 136 -5.02 -14.90 -16.33
N GLY A 137 -5.05 -13.60 -16.04
CA GLY A 137 -3.85 -12.82 -15.73
C GLY A 137 -3.13 -13.31 -14.48
N ILE A 138 -3.87 -13.61 -13.41
CA ILE A 138 -3.32 -14.20 -12.19
C ILE A 138 -2.68 -15.57 -12.46
N GLU A 139 -3.36 -16.45 -13.19
CA GLU A 139 -2.85 -17.78 -13.54
C GLU A 139 -1.56 -17.71 -14.38
N ALA A 140 -1.50 -16.78 -15.34
CA ALA A 140 -0.29 -16.51 -16.10
C ALA A 140 0.85 -16.00 -15.20
N ALA A 141 0.55 -15.12 -14.24
CA ALA A 141 1.52 -14.60 -13.28
C ALA A 141 2.03 -15.67 -12.31
N LEU A 142 1.19 -16.63 -11.90
CA LEU A 142 1.60 -17.76 -11.04
C LEU A 142 2.54 -18.74 -11.75
N THR A 143 2.48 -18.80 -13.07
CA THR A 143 3.27 -19.72 -13.92
C THR A 143 4.13 -18.96 -14.94
N PRO A 144 5.04 -18.08 -14.48
CA PRO A 144 5.77 -17.20 -15.38
C PRO A 144 6.67 -18.02 -16.31
N LYS A 145 6.71 -17.66 -17.60
CA LYS A 145 7.50 -18.35 -18.65
C LYS A 145 9.00 -18.00 -18.59
N VAL A 146 9.55 -17.88 -17.39
CA VAL A 146 10.97 -17.58 -17.13
C VAL A 146 11.55 -18.59 -16.16
N SER A 147 12.85 -18.83 -16.25
CA SER A 147 13.55 -19.67 -15.27
C SER A 147 13.75 -18.87 -13.98
N LEU A 148 12.95 -19.17 -12.98
CA LEU A 148 13.11 -18.65 -11.62
C LEU A 148 13.41 -19.81 -10.67
N ASP A 149 14.21 -19.52 -9.65
CA ASP A 149 14.41 -20.44 -8.54
C ASP A 149 13.08 -20.73 -7.85
N LEU A 150 12.67 -22.00 -7.83
CA LEU A 150 11.43 -22.47 -7.21
C LEU A 150 11.35 -22.06 -5.73
N ALA A 151 12.47 -22.00 -5.03
CA ALA A 151 12.51 -21.56 -3.64
C ALA A 151 12.11 -20.07 -3.51
N ASN A 152 12.57 -19.19 -4.40
CA ASN A 152 12.21 -17.78 -4.37
C ASN A 152 10.81 -17.52 -4.97
N MET A 153 10.36 -18.36 -5.93
CA MET A 153 9.02 -18.23 -6.52
C MET A 153 7.89 -18.32 -5.49
N ARG A 154 8.08 -19.03 -4.37
CA ARG A 154 7.03 -19.13 -3.34
C ARG A 154 6.65 -17.76 -2.76
N PHE A 155 7.62 -16.87 -2.57
CA PHE A 155 7.40 -15.54 -2.00
C PHE A 155 6.67 -14.61 -2.98
N TYR A 156 7.06 -14.68 -4.25
CA TYR A 156 6.38 -13.96 -5.32
C TYR A 156 4.94 -14.46 -5.50
N ARG A 157 4.74 -15.77 -5.63
CA ARG A 157 3.40 -16.38 -5.74
C ARG A 157 2.52 -16.09 -4.54
N THR A 158 3.09 -15.94 -3.35
CA THR A 158 2.33 -15.57 -2.14
C THR A 158 1.61 -14.23 -2.32
N LEU A 159 2.30 -13.22 -2.89
CA LEU A 159 1.72 -11.90 -3.12
C LEU A 159 0.66 -11.94 -4.23
N ILE A 160 0.96 -12.61 -5.34
CA ILE A 160 0.01 -12.79 -6.46
C ILE A 160 -1.25 -13.54 -5.99
N MET A 161 -1.09 -14.59 -5.18
CA MET A 161 -2.22 -15.34 -4.62
C MET A 161 -2.98 -14.54 -3.60
N PHE A 162 -2.32 -13.71 -2.78
CA PHE A 162 -3.01 -12.87 -1.82
C PHE A 162 -4.02 -11.96 -2.55
N ASP A 163 -3.55 -11.28 -3.60
CA ASP A 163 -4.40 -10.43 -4.42
C ASP A 163 -5.46 -11.24 -5.20
N GLY A 164 -5.04 -12.36 -5.79
CA GLY A 164 -5.92 -13.25 -6.54
C GLY A 164 -7.04 -13.87 -5.70
N ILE A 165 -6.81 -14.19 -4.41
CA ILE A 165 -7.84 -14.73 -3.51
C ILE A 165 -8.87 -13.64 -3.21
N ILE A 166 -8.42 -12.43 -2.88
CA ILE A 166 -9.29 -11.27 -2.66
C ILE A 166 -10.14 -10.97 -3.90
N PHE A 167 -9.50 -10.91 -5.07
CA PHE A 167 -10.18 -10.62 -6.33
C PHE A 167 -11.16 -11.72 -6.73
N SER A 168 -10.79 -12.99 -6.55
CA SER A 168 -11.62 -14.12 -6.96
C SER A 168 -12.67 -14.53 -5.93
N GLU A 169 -12.68 -13.92 -4.74
CA GLU A 169 -13.52 -14.30 -3.61
C GLU A 169 -13.41 -15.81 -3.33
N HIS A 170 -12.18 -16.29 -3.20
CA HIS A 170 -11.85 -17.70 -2.92
C HIS A 170 -12.23 -18.72 -4.02
N ALA A 171 -12.60 -18.28 -5.23
CA ALA A 171 -13.06 -19.20 -6.28
C ALA A 171 -12.00 -20.20 -6.78
N GLN A 172 -10.70 -19.91 -6.59
CA GLN A 172 -9.59 -20.76 -7.03
C GLN A 172 -8.83 -21.45 -5.88
N ASP A 173 -9.32 -21.35 -4.65
CA ASP A 173 -8.61 -21.79 -3.45
C ASP A 173 -8.20 -23.27 -3.49
N ASP A 174 -9.14 -24.16 -3.82
CA ASP A 174 -8.87 -25.60 -3.88
C ASP A 174 -7.79 -25.93 -4.91
N LYS A 175 -7.86 -25.30 -6.09
CA LYS A 175 -6.87 -25.47 -7.16
C LYS A 175 -5.49 -24.98 -6.71
N TRP A 176 -5.40 -23.77 -6.18
CA TRP A 176 -4.12 -23.17 -5.77
C TRP A 176 -3.51 -23.86 -4.56
N LYS A 177 -4.32 -24.40 -3.67
CA LYS A 177 -3.89 -25.24 -2.56
C LYS A 177 -3.25 -26.54 -3.04
N ASP A 178 -3.79 -27.16 -4.09
CA ASP A 178 -3.25 -28.38 -4.67
C ASP A 178 -1.99 -28.11 -5.51
N GLU A 179 -2.00 -27.08 -6.36
CA GLU A 179 -0.89 -26.77 -7.27
C GLU A 179 0.30 -26.08 -6.57
N PHE A 180 0.02 -25.21 -5.58
CA PHE A 180 1.03 -24.37 -4.92
C PHE A 180 0.87 -24.34 -3.39
N PRO A 181 0.87 -25.51 -2.71
CA PRO A 181 0.47 -25.65 -1.30
C PRO A 181 1.22 -24.71 -0.35
N THR A 182 2.53 -24.50 -0.57
CA THR A 182 3.34 -23.63 0.28
C THR A 182 2.97 -22.15 0.10
N SER A 183 2.88 -21.67 -1.15
CA SER A 183 2.52 -20.28 -1.44
C SER A 183 1.10 -19.98 -1.01
N TYR A 184 0.17 -20.91 -1.27
CA TYR A 184 -1.22 -20.79 -0.86
C TYR A 184 -1.35 -20.68 0.66
N LYS A 185 -0.65 -21.52 1.43
CA LYS A 185 -0.63 -21.44 2.91
C LYS A 185 -0.17 -20.06 3.41
N TYR A 186 0.81 -19.45 2.74
CA TYR A 186 1.30 -18.12 3.08
C TYR A 186 0.31 -17.02 2.69
N ALA A 187 -0.27 -17.10 1.49
CA ALA A 187 -1.29 -16.17 1.03
C ALA A 187 -2.53 -16.22 1.92
N GLU A 188 -3.00 -17.41 2.29
CA GLU A 188 -4.13 -17.62 3.20
C GLU A 188 -3.92 -16.93 4.57
N LYS A 189 -2.67 -16.86 5.06
CA LYS A 189 -2.35 -16.12 6.30
C LYS A 189 -2.59 -14.62 6.12
N LEU A 190 -2.21 -14.05 4.98
CA LEU A 190 -2.42 -12.63 4.66
C LEU A 190 -3.91 -12.33 4.43
N VAL A 191 -4.62 -13.18 3.69
CA VAL A 191 -6.07 -13.09 3.48
C VAL A 191 -6.82 -13.05 4.81
N LYS A 192 -6.51 -13.98 5.73
CA LYS A 192 -7.13 -14.01 7.07
C LYS A 192 -6.91 -12.72 7.86
N ILE A 193 -5.76 -12.06 7.70
CA ILE A 193 -5.51 -10.76 8.34
C ILE A 193 -6.41 -9.69 7.71
N ALA A 194 -6.50 -9.66 6.39
CA ALA A 194 -7.28 -8.69 5.66
C ALA A 194 -8.79 -8.82 5.98
N GLU A 195 -9.34 -10.03 5.89
CA GLU A 195 -10.77 -10.32 6.10
C GLU A 195 -11.23 -10.19 7.57
N ALA A 196 -10.30 -10.31 8.52
CA ALA A 196 -10.62 -10.15 9.94
C ALA A 196 -10.78 -8.67 10.37
N ASN A 197 -10.56 -7.71 9.47
CA ASN A 197 -10.60 -6.28 9.76
C ASN A 197 -11.62 -5.56 8.86
N ASP A 198 -12.26 -4.53 9.41
CA ASP A 198 -13.05 -3.59 8.62
C ASP A 198 -12.12 -2.53 8.01
N LEU A 199 -11.66 -2.77 6.80
CA LEU A 199 -10.68 -1.93 6.12
C LEU A 199 -11.23 -0.55 5.71
N SER A 200 -12.53 -0.27 5.89
CA SER A 200 -13.08 1.08 5.70
C SER A 200 -12.69 2.06 6.82
N SER A 201 -12.19 1.55 7.94
CA SER A 201 -11.69 2.37 9.06
C SER A 201 -10.18 2.51 8.97
N ALA A 202 -9.67 3.74 8.91
CA ALA A 202 -8.22 4.02 8.88
C ALA A 202 -7.44 3.29 10.00
N PHE A 203 -8.01 3.19 11.20
CA PHE A 203 -7.38 2.46 12.31
C PHE A 203 -7.22 0.96 12.01
N HIS A 204 -8.27 0.33 11.49
CA HIS A 204 -8.27 -1.10 11.17
C HIS A 204 -7.44 -1.39 9.92
N PHE A 205 -7.51 -0.53 8.90
CA PHE A 205 -6.65 -0.59 7.72
C PHE A 205 -5.17 -0.56 8.12
N ARG A 206 -4.76 0.47 8.88
CA ARG A 206 -3.37 0.58 9.37
C ARG A 206 -2.93 -0.66 10.14
N ARG A 207 -3.81 -1.21 10.99
CA ARG A 207 -3.52 -2.41 11.77
C ARG A 207 -3.36 -3.64 10.88
N ALA A 208 -4.24 -3.82 9.90
CA ALA A 208 -4.15 -4.91 8.94
C ALA A 208 -2.85 -4.83 8.13
N LEU A 209 -2.48 -3.64 7.68
CA LEU A 209 -1.23 -3.40 6.96
C LEU A 209 0.01 -3.80 7.77
N VAL A 210 0.16 -3.29 9.00
CA VAL A 210 1.31 -3.65 9.85
C VAL A 210 1.36 -5.15 10.11
N ASN A 211 0.22 -5.77 10.43
CA ASN A 211 0.16 -7.21 10.66
C ASN A 211 0.49 -8.04 9.40
N ALA A 212 0.07 -7.57 8.21
CA ALA A 212 0.35 -8.25 6.94
C ALA A 212 1.84 -8.14 6.58
N LEU A 213 2.45 -6.97 6.78
CA LEU A 213 3.90 -6.78 6.64
C LEU A 213 4.68 -7.69 7.59
N ASP A 214 4.27 -7.78 8.86
CA ASP A 214 4.88 -8.68 9.84
C ASP A 214 4.71 -10.14 9.44
N ALA A 215 3.52 -10.55 9.03
CA ALA A 215 3.24 -11.90 8.59
C ALA A 215 4.07 -12.30 7.37
N TYR A 216 4.26 -11.39 6.41
CA TYR A 216 5.13 -11.60 5.26
C TYR A 216 6.61 -11.66 5.67
N ASN A 217 7.06 -10.78 6.56
CA ASN A 217 8.42 -10.81 7.08
C ASN A 217 8.71 -12.11 7.85
N GLU A 218 7.75 -12.64 8.61
CA GLU A 218 7.86 -13.96 9.26
C GLU A 218 7.97 -15.10 8.23
N ILE A 219 7.29 -14.99 7.09
CA ILE A 219 7.44 -15.96 5.99
C ILE A 219 8.88 -15.93 5.46
N ILE A 220 9.48 -14.75 5.27
CA ILE A 220 10.88 -14.60 4.86
C ILE A 220 11.84 -15.21 5.90
N LEU A 221 11.68 -14.84 7.17
CA LEU A 221 12.54 -15.29 8.28
C LEU A 221 12.45 -16.81 8.52
N SER A 222 11.24 -17.37 8.52
CA SER A 222 11.03 -18.82 8.75
C SER A 222 11.59 -19.70 7.63
N ASN A 223 11.86 -19.11 6.46
CA ASN A 223 12.53 -19.77 5.35
C ASN A 223 14.05 -19.54 5.33
N GLY A 224 14.62 -18.92 6.38
CA GLY A 224 16.07 -18.77 6.57
C GLY A 224 16.69 -17.56 5.88
N TYR A 225 15.90 -16.58 5.44
CA TYR A 225 16.38 -15.34 4.85
C TYR A 225 16.46 -14.23 5.90
N GLU A 226 17.23 -13.19 5.60
CA GLU A 226 17.25 -11.97 6.40
C GLU A 226 15.92 -11.21 6.24
N GLY A 227 15.41 -10.67 7.36
CA GLY A 227 14.17 -9.90 7.35
C GLY A 227 14.28 -8.62 6.53
N LEU A 228 13.13 -8.06 6.16
CA LEU A 228 13.03 -6.87 5.31
C LEU A 228 13.01 -5.56 6.12
N GLY A 229 12.98 -5.64 7.44
CA GLY A 229 13.14 -4.47 8.31
C GLY A 229 12.01 -3.43 8.24
N TYR A 230 10.79 -3.84 7.85
CA TYR A 230 9.66 -2.94 7.60
C TYR A 230 9.38 -1.93 8.71
N HIS A 231 9.50 -2.35 9.97
CA HIS A 231 9.27 -1.47 11.12
C HIS A 231 10.17 -0.24 11.17
N GLU A 232 11.40 -0.30 10.65
CA GLU A 232 12.30 0.85 10.58
C GLU A 232 12.32 1.48 9.18
N PHE A 233 12.20 0.66 8.15
CA PHE A 233 12.37 1.10 6.77
C PHE A 233 11.17 1.91 6.26
N LEU A 234 9.97 1.55 6.70
CA LEU A 234 8.72 2.17 6.28
C LEU A 234 8.17 3.06 7.38
N ASN A 235 7.73 4.25 7.02
CA ASN A 235 6.88 5.08 7.85
C ASN A 235 5.42 4.81 7.46
N VAL A 236 4.62 4.33 8.40
CA VAL A 236 3.18 4.10 8.21
C VAL A 236 2.41 5.18 8.94
N THR A 237 1.49 5.84 8.23
CA THR A 237 0.67 6.93 8.77
C THR A 237 0.05 6.54 10.13
N PRO A 238 0.31 7.29 11.21
CA PRO A 238 -0.26 7.01 12.53
C PRO A 238 -1.75 7.39 12.59
N VAL A 239 -2.53 6.54 13.27
CA VAL A 239 -3.95 6.80 13.57
C VAL A 239 -4.10 6.94 15.08
N LEU A 240 -4.44 8.14 15.54
CA LEU A 240 -4.37 8.54 16.96
C LEU A 240 -5.70 9.14 17.44
N SER A 241 -5.98 9.03 18.72
CA SER A 241 -7.03 9.84 19.34
C SER A 241 -6.51 11.24 19.68
N GLU A 242 -7.42 12.20 19.75
CA GLU A 242 -7.16 13.55 20.28
C GLU A 242 -6.41 13.56 21.63
N ARG A 243 -6.74 12.60 22.49
CA ARG A 243 -6.05 12.43 23.77
C ARG A 243 -4.57 12.08 23.56
N GLN A 244 -4.27 11.17 22.63
CA GLN A 244 -2.90 10.72 22.38
C GLN A 244 -2.04 11.86 21.84
N LEU A 245 -2.57 12.73 20.97
CA LEU A 245 -1.83 13.89 20.44
C LEU A 245 -1.31 14.84 21.55
N ARG A 246 -2.00 14.91 22.69
CA ARG A 246 -1.63 15.74 23.84
C ARG A 246 -0.68 15.07 24.83
N LEU A 247 -0.40 13.77 24.68
CA LEU A 247 0.54 13.05 25.54
C LEU A 247 1.99 13.40 25.20
N SER A 248 2.89 13.15 26.15
CA SER A 248 4.33 13.25 25.88
C SER A 248 4.79 12.07 25.02
N LEU A 249 5.82 12.31 24.21
CA LEU A 249 6.32 11.37 23.22
C LEU A 249 6.59 9.97 23.81
N ASN A 250 7.26 9.90 24.97
CA ASN A 250 7.59 8.64 25.64
C ASN A 250 6.39 7.80 26.12
N GLN A 251 5.17 8.33 26.08
CA GLN A 251 3.97 7.59 26.45
C GLN A 251 3.41 6.77 25.29
N VAL A 252 3.78 7.10 24.03
CA VAL A 252 3.21 6.47 22.83
C VAL A 252 4.30 6.02 21.85
N TYR A 253 5.44 6.69 21.86
CA TYR A 253 6.53 6.49 20.90
C TYR A 253 7.90 6.35 21.57
N GLN A 254 8.79 5.65 20.88
CA GLN A 254 10.20 5.54 21.21
C GLN A 254 11.05 5.96 20.01
N VAL A 255 12.18 6.61 20.29
CA VAL A 255 13.18 6.95 19.28
C VAL A 255 14.18 5.82 19.18
N LYS A 256 14.42 5.35 17.96
CA LYS A 256 15.43 4.33 17.65
C LYS A 256 16.47 4.90 16.70
N HIS A 257 17.75 4.65 17.00
CA HIS A 257 18.83 4.79 16.01
C HIS A 257 18.66 3.67 14.98
N SER A 258 18.34 4.04 13.74
CA SER A 258 18.00 3.07 12.71
C SER A 258 19.25 2.38 12.17
N SER A 259 19.07 1.12 11.81
CA SER A 259 20.03 0.37 10.98
C SER A 259 20.22 0.96 9.58
N PHE A 260 19.26 1.79 9.11
CA PHE A 260 19.29 2.48 7.83
C PHE A 260 19.84 3.91 7.94
N LYS A 261 20.25 4.48 6.80
CA LYS A 261 20.70 5.88 6.70
C LYS A 261 19.55 6.77 6.28
N ASN A 262 19.58 8.04 6.69
CA ASN A 262 18.64 9.05 6.23
C ASN A 262 18.88 9.29 4.74
N ARG A 263 17.84 9.15 3.92
CA ARG A 263 17.93 9.22 2.46
C ARG A 263 18.37 10.60 1.97
N ALA A 264 17.93 11.67 2.63
CA ALA A 264 18.23 13.05 2.24
C ALA A 264 19.66 13.45 2.60
N THR A 265 20.19 12.98 3.74
CA THR A 265 21.50 13.44 4.26
C THR A 265 22.62 12.41 4.11
N GLY A 266 22.30 11.14 3.89
CA GLY A 266 23.26 10.02 3.91
C GLY A 266 23.84 9.69 5.29
N LYS A 267 23.39 10.39 6.35
CA LYS A 267 23.85 10.19 7.73
C LYS A 267 23.01 9.16 8.47
N ASP A 268 23.39 8.84 9.70
CA ASP A 268 22.61 8.01 10.61
C ASP A 268 21.18 8.53 10.74
N ALA A 269 20.19 7.64 10.57
CA ALA A 269 18.79 7.99 10.75
C ALA A 269 18.32 7.70 12.17
N PHE A 270 17.37 8.51 12.64
CA PHE A 270 16.58 8.22 13.81
C PHE A 270 15.12 8.07 13.38
N VAL A 271 14.46 7.02 13.85
CA VAL A 271 13.05 6.75 13.53
C VAL A 271 12.22 6.80 14.78
N LEU A 272 10.98 7.28 14.64
CA LEU A 272 10.00 7.33 15.72
C LEU A 272 9.07 6.13 15.61
N LEU A 273 9.21 5.18 16.53
CA LEU A 273 8.46 3.91 16.52
C LEU A 273 7.31 3.96 17.52
N GLY A 274 6.14 3.46 17.13
CA GLY A 274 5.05 3.20 18.07
C GLY A 274 5.47 2.21 19.14
N ILE A 275 5.20 2.49 20.41
CA ILE A 275 5.51 1.55 21.52
C ILE A 275 4.66 0.27 21.41
N ASN A 276 3.42 0.40 20.92
CA ASN A 276 2.47 -0.72 20.91
C ASN A 276 2.72 -1.74 19.79
N ASP A 277 3.19 -1.29 18.63
CA ASP A 277 3.34 -2.13 17.42
C ASP A 277 4.75 -2.08 16.82
N GLY A 278 5.66 -1.26 17.36
CA GLY A 278 7.03 -1.17 16.88
C GLY A 278 7.19 -0.48 15.52
N GLN A 279 6.10 -0.07 14.87
CA GLN A 279 6.14 0.46 13.50
C GLN A 279 6.58 1.93 13.50
N SER A 280 7.51 2.28 12.60
CA SER A 280 7.91 3.67 12.38
C SER A 280 6.75 4.47 11.80
N VAL A 281 6.60 5.69 12.31
CA VAL A 281 5.61 6.67 11.82
C VAL A 281 6.28 7.87 11.15
N THR A 282 7.56 8.10 11.44
CA THR A 282 8.37 9.13 10.79
C THR A 282 9.86 8.88 11.00
N THR A 283 10.67 9.44 10.10
CA THR A 283 12.11 9.59 10.27
C THR A 283 12.38 11.00 10.78
N LEU A 284 13.09 11.10 11.90
CA LEU A 284 13.34 12.37 12.58
C LEU A 284 14.53 13.11 11.95
N ASP A 285 14.38 14.41 11.73
CA ASP A 285 15.47 15.30 11.33
C ASP A 285 16.29 15.73 12.56
N ILE A 286 17.11 14.80 13.03
CA ILE A 286 18.00 15.00 14.16
C ILE A 286 19.44 14.91 13.68
N ASP A 287 20.24 15.94 13.98
CA ASP A 287 21.69 15.92 13.76
C ASP A 287 22.34 14.88 14.68
N PRO A 288 22.91 13.77 14.13
CA PRO A 288 23.47 12.70 14.96
C PRO A 288 24.59 13.18 15.90
N GLY A 289 25.30 14.25 15.54
CA GLY A 289 26.36 14.83 16.37
C GLY A 289 25.86 15.57 17.61
N LYS A 290 24.55 15.82 17.72
CA LYS A 290 23.91 16.54 18.84
C LYS A 290 23.10 15.62 19.76
N VAL A 291 23.05 14.33 19.45
CA VAL A 291 22.28 13.34 20.19
C VAL A 291 23.01 12.94 21.47
N THR A 292 22.59 13.52 22.59
CA THR A 292 23.10 13.25 23.95
C THR A 292 22.01 12.63 24.83
N PRO A 293 22.35 12.00 25.98
CA PRO A 293 21.34 11.54 26.93
C PRO A 293 20.38 12.66 27.39
N GLU A 294 20.89 13.87 27.57
CA GLU A 294 20.12 15.05 27.94
C GLU A 294 19.15 15.47 26.81
N PHE A 295 19.61 15.40 25.56
CA PHE A 295 18.75 15.62 24.39
C PHE A 295 17.57 14.64 24.39
N TYR A 296 17.82 13.33 24.55
CA TYR A 296 16.72 12.35 24.60
C TYR A 296 15.77 12.62 25.75
N LYS A 297 16.30 12.89 26.95
CA LYS A 297 15.46 13.19 28.13
C LYS A 297 14.54 14.37 27.87
N ALA A 298 15.02 15.43 27.22
CA ALA A 298 14.21 16.59 26.86
C ALA A 298 13.21 16.27 25.73
N PHE A 299 13.69 15.65 24.64
CA PHE A 299 12.88 15.33 23.46
C PHE A 299 11.69 14.43 23.80
N TYR A 300 11.89 13.45 24.68
CA TYR A 300 10.84 12.55 25.13
C TYR A 300 9.71 13.21 25.92
N GLN A 301 9.91 14.43 26.43
CA GLN A 301 8.88 15.19 27.15
C GLN A 301 8.02 16.07 26.24
N TYR A 302 8.40 16.23 24.96
CA TYR A 302 7.60 17.00 24.01
C TYR A 302 6.26 16.33 23.77
N LYS A 303 5.23 17.16 23.51
CA LYS A 303 3.93 16.62 23.11
C LYS A 303 4.04 16.06 21.71
N ILE A 304 3.25 15.03 21.44
CA ILE A 304 3.24 14.36 20.14
C ILE A 304 2.86 15.33 19.04
N ILE A 305 1.84 16.18 19.25
CA ILE A 305 1.42 17.17 18.25
C ILE A 305 2.55 18.13 17.87
N ASP A 306 3.30 18.65 18.84
CA ASP A 306 4.41 19.59 18.57
C ASP A 306 5.54 18.91 17.77
N VAL A 307 5.81 17.63 18.06
CA VAL A 307 6.79 16.83 17.30
C VAL A 307 6.28 16.57 15.88
N PHE A 308 5.02 16.20 15.72
CA PHE A 308 4.43 15.91 14.42
C PHE A 308 4.39 17.14 13.52
N GLU A 309 4.03 18.30 14.05
CA GLU A 309 4.08 19.58 13.32
C GLU A 309 5.50 19.92 12.88
N LYS A 310 6.48 19.78 13.78
CA LYS A 310 7.88 20.09 13.48
C LYS A 310 8.48 19.18 12.41
N GLU A 311 8.18 17.88 12.49
CA GLU A 311 8.74 16.87 11.60
C GLU A 311 7.86 16.64 10.34
N GLY A 312 6.77 17.40 10.18
CA GLY A 312 5.87 17.32 9.02
C GLY A 312 5.13 15.97 8.91
N VAL A 313 4.80 15.35 10.03
CA VAL A 313 4.16 14.02 10.07
C VAL A 313 2.68 14.14 9.74
N LYS A 314 2.25 13.59 8.60
CA LYS A 314 0.82 13.34 8.32
C LYS A 314 0.30 12.31 9.32
N TYR A 315 -0.83 12.59 9.97
CA TYR A 315 -1.49 11.67 10.87
C TYR A 315 -3.01 11.73 10.69
N LEU A 316 -3.70 10.71 11.18
CA LEU A 316 -5.15 10.60 11.11
C LEU A 316 -5.74 10.52 12.53
N THR A 317 -6.95 11.03 12.69
CA THR A 317 -7.68 10.96 13.96
C THR A 317 -8.75 9.89 13.95
N ARG A 318 -8.93 9.18 15.08
CA ARG A 318 -10.03 8.22 15.30
C ARG A 318 -10.98 8.66 16.41
#